data_AF-A0A847EE43-F1
#
_entry.id   AF-A0A847EE43-F1
#
_cell.length_a   1.000
_cell.length_b   1.000
_cell.length_c   1.000
_cell.angle_alpha   90.00
_cell.angle_beta   90.00
_cell.angle_gamma   90.00
#
_symmetry.space_group_name_H-M   'P 1'
#
loop_
_entity.id
_entity.type
_entity.pdbx_description
1 polymer ?
#
loop_
_entity_poly.entity_id
_entity_poly.type
_entity_poly.pdbx_seq_one_letter_code
_entity_poly.pdbx_strand_id
1 'polypeptide(L)' 'MDPEEILELVKNGTIDSDQIEDFENLDSEIQELVAEGDLDINEALDL' A
#
# COMPACT_ATOMS: atom_id res chain seq x y z
N MET A 1 1.29 5.17 8.47
CA MET A 1 0.80 3.81 8.73
C MET A 1 1.81 3.09 9.60
N ASP A 2 1.39 2.19 10.48
CA ASP A 2 2.31 1.43 11.33
C ASP A 2 2.90 0.23 10.57
N PRO A 3 4.13 -0.23 10.87
CA PRO A 3 4.75 -1.36 10.17
C PRO A 3 3.95 -2.68 10.26
N GLU A 4 3.18 -2.87 11.34
CA GLU A 4 2.31 -4.04 11.50
C GLU A 4 1.14 -4.03 10.50
N GLU A 5 0.58 -2.85 10.21
CA GLU A 5 -0.51 -2.69 9.24
C GLU A 5 -0.02 -2.98 7.82
N ILE A 6 1.18 -2.50 7.47
CA ILE A 6 1.80 -2.76 6.16
C ILE A 6 2.02 -4.27 5.95
N LEU A 7 2.49 -4.98 6.98
CA LEU A 7 2.65 -6.44 6.92
C LEU A 7 1.31 -7.17 6.78
N GLU A 8 0.23 -6.63 7.33
CA GLU A 8 -1.12 -7.16 7.13
C GLU A 8 -1.60 -6.98 5.70
N LEU A 9 -1.31 -5.84 5.05
CA LEU A 9 -1.57 -5.62 3.62
C LEU A 9 -0.84 -6.66 2.74
N VAL A 10 0.44 -6.91 3.03
CA VAL A 10 1.23 -7.93 2.33
C VAL A 10 0.64 -9.33 2.53
N LYS A 11 0.26 -9.66 3.77
CA LYS A 11 -0.35 -10.94 4.10
C LYS A 11 -1.71 -11.14 3.39
N ASN A 12 -2.46 -10.07 3.21
CA ASN A 12 -3.75 -10.07 2.53
C ASN A 12 -3.60 -10.04 1.00
N GLY A 13 -2.38 -9.81 0.49
CA GLY A 13 -2.09 -9.71 -0.95
C GLY A 13 -2.55 -8.39 -1.57
N THR A 14 -2.80 -7.37 -0.76
CA THR A 14 -3.12 -6.01 -1.21
C THR A 14 -1.91 -5.35 -1.86
N ILE A 15 -0.72 -5.62 -1.31
CA ILE A 15 0.56 -5.20 -1.87
C ILE A 15 1.53 -6.38 -1.80
N ASP A 16 2.50 -6.44 -2.70
CA ASP A 16 3.56 -7.43 -2.63
C ASP A 16 4.72 -6.96 -1.73
N SER A 17 5.53 -7.91 -1.25
CA SER A 17 6.64 -7.62 -0.33
C SER A 17 7.71 -6.71 -0.92
N ASP A 18 7.87 -6.70 -2.24
CA ASP A 18 8.78 -5.82 -2.98
C ASP A 18 8.19 -4.42 -3.22
N GLN A 19 6.88 -4.25 -3.03
CA GLN A 19 6.19 -2.97 -3.18
C GLN A 19 6.05 -2.21 -1.85
N ILE A 20 6.59 -2.74 -0.75
CA ILE A 20 6.51 -2.09 0.57
C ILE A 20 7.18 -0.71 0.55
N GLU A 21 8.38 -0.62 -0.03
CA GLU A 21 9.11 0.65 -0.12
C GLU A 21 8.33 1.67 -0.98
N ASP A 22 7.77 1.21 -2.10
CA ASP A 22 6.94 2.03 -2.98
C ASP A 22 5.69 2.53 -2.25
N PHE A 23 5.00 1.64 -1.53
CA PHE A 23 3.84 1.98 -0.70
C PHE A 23 4.17 3.02 0.37
N GLU A 24 5.28 2.86 1.09
CA GLU A 24 5.71 3.80 2.14
C GLU A 24 6.06 5.19 1.57
N ASN A 25 6.44 5.27 0.30
CA ASN A 25 6.71 6.52 -0.41
C ASN A 25 5.46 7.24 -0.94
N LEU A 26 4.29 6.59 -0.93
CA LEU A 26 3.03 7.22 -1.32
C LEU A 26 2.56 8.24 -0.28
N ASP A 27 1.74 9.19 -0.72
CA ASP A 27 1.06 10.10 0.20
C ASP A 27 0.12 9.33 1.13
N SER A 28 -0.06 9.81 2.36
CA SER A 28 -0.85 9.13 3.39
C SER A 28 -2.31 8.88 2.99
N GLU A 29 -2.90 9.78 2.18
CA GLU A 29 -4.25 9.62 1.63
C GLU A 29 -4.30 8.48 0.62
N ILE A 30 -3.28 8.37 -0.23
CA ILE A 30 -3.16 7.28 -1.21
C ILE A 30 -2.89 5.95 -0.50
N GLN A 31 -2.05 5.94 0.53
CA GLN A 31 -1.79 4.74 1.36
C GLN A 31 -3.09 4.21 1.98
N GLU A 32 -3.98 5.08 2.46
CA GLU A 32 -5.30 4.68 2.98
C GLU A 32 -6.16 4.04 1.89
N LEU A 33 -6.26 4.65 0.70
CA LEU A 33 -7.04 4.10 -0.40
C LEU A 33 -6.53 2.72 -0.84
N VAL A 34 -5.22 2.53 -0.89
CA VAL A 34 -4.61 1.23 -1.19
C VAL A 34 -4.88 0.23 -0.07
N ALA A 35 -4.76 0.65 1.19
CA ALA A 35 -5.03 -0.22 2.35
C ALA A 35 -6.49 -0.67 2.44
N GLU A 36 -7.43 0.18 2.06
CA GLU A 36 -8.86 -0.14 1.98
C GLU A 36 -9.20 -1.03 0.76
N GLY A 37 -8.26 -1.18 -0.18
CA GLY A 37 -8.45 -1.91 -1.43
C GLY A 37 -9.25 -1.13 -2.48
N ASP A 38 -9.45 0.17 -2.25
CA ASP A 38 -10.14 1.09 -3.16
C ASP A 38 -9.23 1.56 -4.31
N LEU A 39 -7.91 1.42 -4.15
CA LEU A 39 -6.92 1.75 -5.17
C LEU A 39 -5.85 0.64 -5.28
N ASP A 40 -5.48 0.24 -6.49
CA ASP A 40 -4.35 -0.67 -6.70
C ASP A 40 -3.03 0.07 -6.53
N ILE A 41 -2.03 -0.57 -5.92
CA ILE A 41 -0.72 0.06 -5.72
C ILE A 41 -0.03 0.45 -7.03
N ASN A 42 -0.21 -0.32 -8.11
CA ASN A 42 0.37 0.04 -9.40
C ASN A 42 -0.34 1.27 -10.01
N GLU A 43 -1.63 1.45 -9.74
CA GLU A 43 -2.38 2.64 -10.13
C GLU A 43 -1.97 3.85 -9.26
N ALA A 44 -1.77 3.63 -7.96
CA ALA A 44 -1.29 4.64 -7.02
C ALA A 44 0.09 5.21 -7.39
N LEU A 45 0.99 4.37 -7.91
CA LEU A 45 2.34 4.78 -8.32
C LEU A 45 2.38 5.59 -9.62
N ASP A 46 1.31 5.50 -10.43
CA ASP A 46 1.19 6.22 -11.71
C ASP A 46 0.52 7.61 -11.58
N LEU A 47 -0.01 7.96 -10.40
CA LEU A 47 -0.68 9.24 -10.08
C LEU A 47 0.31 10.38 -9.77
#